data_AF-A0A6P4FJA4-F1
#
_entry.id   AF-A0A6P4FJA4-F1
#
_cell.length_a   1.000
_cell.length_b   1.000
_cell.length_c   1.000
_cell.angle_alpha   90.00
_cell.angle_beta   90.00
_cell.angle_gamma   90.00
#
_symmetry.space_group_name_H-M   'P 1'
#
loop_
_entity.id
_entity.type
_entity.pdbx_description
1 polymer ?
#
loop_
_entity_poly.entity_id
_entity_poly.type
_entity_poly.pdbx_seq_one_letter_code
_entity_poly.pdbx_strand_id
1 'polypeptide(L)'
;MALEVENCTNPFLPQLLDQIFEIYRNQAESGSLTKEESGKLFYDLSAFLGEELVFRSLQLLDDYIFTYYYFKNKNNLYVVELSKGSEYFRVLPRINYCKCDFFQCHVLQLPKGILYQDIPSGQVGILEDWSEESRVSFTCQHVLALRLHQFLCPGTKTSEQYLKKEELKNLQKEIFRD
;
A
#
# COMPACT_ATOMS: atom_id res chain seq x y z
N MET A 1 -31.51 -9.24 19.40
CA MET A 1 -30.60 -8.16 19.78
C MET A 1 -29.46 -8.16 18.77
N ALA A 2 -29.49 -7.25 17.80
CA ALA A 2 -28.41 -7.10 16.84
C ALA A 2 -27.30 -6.29 17.54
N LEU A 3 -26.10 -6.87 17.64
CA LEU A 3 -24.91 -6.13 18.00
C LEU A 3 -24.63 -5.16 16.85
N GLU A 4 -24.95 -3.89 17.04
CA GLU A 4 -24.41 -2.81 16.23
C GLU A 4 -22.89 -2.82 16.45
N VAL A 5 -22.18 -3.48 15.55
CA VAL A 5 -20.73 -3.30 15.44
C VAL A 5 -20.55 -1.91 14.88
N GLU A 6 -20.43 -0.92 15.77
CA GLU A 6 -19.88 0.38 15.44
C GLU A 6 -18.47 0.15 14.92
N ASN A 7 -18.36 -0.01 13.60
CA ASN A 7 -17.12 -0.07 12.86
C ASN A 7 -16.53 1.34 12.79
N CYS A 8 -16.13 1.85 13.94
CA CYS A 8 -15.32 3.04 14.06
C CYS A 8 -13.90 2.64 13.65
N THR A 9 -13.60 2.67 12.34
CA THR A 9 -12.21 2.81 11.88
C THR A 9 -11.65 4.05 12.57
N ASN A 10 -10.86 3.81 13.62
CA ASN A 10 -10.37 4.86 14.48
C ASN A 10 -9.49 5.80 13.64
N PRO A 11 -9.86 7.09 13.49
CA PRO A 11 -9.14 8.04 12.64
C PRO A 11 -7.69 8.28 13.09
N PHE A 12 -7.35 7.85 14.31
CA PHE A 12 -6.01 7.91 14.86
C PHE A 12 -5.06 6.85 14.28
N LEU A 13 -5.55 5.73 13.74
CA LEU A 13 -4.67 4.63 13.28
C LEU A 13 -3.77 5.03 12.10
N PRO A 14 -4.27 5.69 11.03
CA PRO A 14 -3.39 6.20 9.98
C PRO A 14 -2.38 7.22 10.49
N GLN A 15 -2.75 8.06 11.46
CA GLN A 15 -1.87 9.06 12.05
C GLN A 15 -0.74 8.42 12.87
N LEU A 16 -1.03 7.34 13.59
CA LEU A 16 -0.02 6.58 14.32
C LEU A 16 0.99 5.92 13.37
N LEU A 17 0.55 5.43 12.21
CA LEU A 17 1.47 4.95 11.19
C LEU A 17 2.39 6.07 10.70
N ASP A 18 1.83 7.25 10.43
CA ASP A 18 2.62 8.42 10.04
C ASP A 18 3.65 8.76 11.10
N GLN A 19 3.28 8.73 12.39
CA GLN A 19 4.20 8.94 13.50
C GLN A 19 5.35 7.93 13.56
N ILE A 20 5.11 6.64 13.27
CA ILE A 20 6.18 5.64 13.18
C ILE A 20 7.20 6.06 12.12
N PHE A 21 6.76 6.47 10.93
CA PHE A 21 7.67 6.95 9.89
C PHE A 21 8.38 8.26 10.28
N GLU A 22 7.71 9.18 10.97
CA GLU A 22 8.31 10.44 11.44
C GLU A 22 9.51 10.21 12.37
N ILE A 23 9.45 9.20 13.25
CA ILE A 23 10.54 8.89 14.20
C ILE A 23 11.88 8.68 13.47
N TYR A 24 11.83 8.07 12.29
CA TYR A 24 13.01 7.68 11.52
C TYR A 24 13.25 8.58 10.29
N ARG A 25 12.40 9.61 10.06
CA ARG A 25 12.42 10.44 8.84
C ARG A 25 13.76 11.13 8.62
N ASN A 26 14.31 11.75 9.65
CA ASN A 26 15.57 12.51 9.54
C ASN A 26 16.74 11.63 9.09
N GLN A 27 16.80 10.39 9.57
CA GLN A 27 17.82 9.41 9.23
C GLN A 27 17.61 8.82 7.83
N ALA A 28 16.37 8.61 7.43
CA ALA A 28 16.03 8.14 6.08
C ALA A 28 16.35 9.20 5.02
N GLU A 29 15.96 10.46 5.24
CA GLU A 29 16.20 11.56 4.29
C GLU A 29 17.68 11.91 4.14
N SER A 30 18.48 11.70 5.20
CA SER A 30 19.94 11.87 5.15
C SER A 30 20.69 10.66 4.59
N GLY A 31 19.99 9.58 4.24
CA GLY A 31 20.58 8.33 3.74
C GLY A 31 21.48 7.63 4.76
N SER A 32 21.35 7.97 6.04
CA SER A 32 22.20 7.45 7.13
C SER A 32 21.51 6.37 7.96
N LEU A 33 20.35 5.88 7.51
CA LEU A 33 19.59 4.87 8.24
C LEU A 33 20.43 3.60 8.41
N THR A 34 20.77 3.29 9.66
CA THR A 34 21.56 2.10 9.98
C THR A 34 20.70 0.82 9.86
N LYS A 35 21.36 -0.34 9.79
CA LYS A 35 20.65 -1.64 9.81
C LYS A 35 19.84 -1.82 11.10
N GLU A 36 20.35 -1.31 12.22
CA GLU A 36 19.68 -1.39 13.52
C GLU A 36 18.43 -0.52 13.57
N GLU A 37 18.49 0.71 13.05
CA GLU A 37 17.32 1.59 12.94
C GLU A 37 16.28 1.05 11.96
N SER A 38 16.73 0.49 10.83
CA SER A 38 15.84 -0.20 9.88
C SER A 38 15.13 -1.38 10.55
N GLY A 39 15.88 -2.17 11.34
CA GLY A 39 15.32 -3.28 12.10
C GLY A 39 14.28 -2.83 13.13
N LYS A 40 14.53 -1.72 13.84
CA LYS A 40 13.56 -1.13 14.77
C LYS A 40 12.31 -0.60 14.07
N LEU A 41 12.46 0.09 12.94
CA LEU A 41 11.34 0.51 12.12
C LEU A 41 10.45 -0.68 11.73
N PHE A 42 11.04 -1.77 11.24
CA PHE A 42 10.28 -2.96 10.85
C PHE A 42 9.64 -3.66 12.04
N TYR A 43 10.31 -3.67 13.19
CA TYR A 43 9.74 -4.17 14.45
C TYR A 43 8.51 -3.35 14.87
N ASP A 44 8.64 -2.02 14.91
CA ASP A 44 7.55 -1.11 15.29
C ASP A 44 6.35 -1.23 14.34
N LEU A 45 6.62 -1.32 13.03
CA LEU A 45 5.59 -1.56 12.02
C LEU A 45 4.93 -2.93 12.21
N SER A 46 5.69 -3.98 12.49
CA SER A 46 5.15 -5.33 12.67
C SER A 46 4.29 -5.43 13.93
N ALA A 47 4.70 -4.76 15.01
CA ALA A 47 3.92 -4.64 16.23
C ALA A 47 2.60 -3.89 16.02
N PHE A 48 2.57 -2.91 15.10
CA PHE A 48 1.39 -2.10 14.85
C PHE A 48 0.44 -2.67 13.77
N LEU A 49 0.98 -3.30 12.73
CA LEU A 49 0.24 -3.71 11.54
C LEU A 49 0.13 -5.23 11.35
N GLY A 50 0.83 -6.01 12.17
CA GLY A 50 1.01 -7.44 11.98
C GLY A 50 2.26 -7.76 11.14
N GLU A 51 2.99 -8.80 11.55
CA GLU A 51 4.26 -9.22 10.94
C GLU A 51 4.08 -9.62 9.47
N GLU A 52 2.99 -10.31 9.13
CA GLU A 52 2.74 -10.78 7.76
C GLU A 52 2.52 -9.63 6.78
N LEU A 53 1.83 -8.57 7.22
CA LEU A 53 1.60 -7.39 6.37
C LEU A 53 2.93 -6.70 6.04
N VAL A 54 3.79 -6.53 7.05
CA VAL A 54 5.09 -5.90 6.88
C VAL A 54 6.00 -6.77 6.02
N PHE A 55 6.08 -8.07 6.31
CA PHE A 55 6.89 -9.02 5.56
C PHE A 55 6.51 -9.05 4.07
N ARG A 56 5.21 -9.22 3.75
CA ARG A 56 4.75 -9.24 2.36
C ARG A 56 4.97 -7.89 1.67
N SER A 57 4.87 -6.78 2.39
CA SER A 57 5.20 -5.46 1.85
C SER A 57 6.67 -5.34 1.48
N LEU A 58 7.58 -5.83 2.33
CA LEU A 58 9.01 -5.83 2.04
C LEU A 58 9.35 -6.72 0.84
N GLN A 59 8.71 -7.88 0.71
CA GLN A 59 8.87 -8.73 -0.48
C GLN A 59 8.51 -7.99 -1.78
N LEU A 60 7.50 -7.11 -1.76
CA LEU A 60 7.16 -6.30 -2.93
C LEU A 60 8.28 -5.32 -3.31
N LEU A 61 9.04 -4.77 -2.34
CA LEU A 61 10.20 -3.92 -2.63
C LEU A 61 11.33 -4.71 -3.32
N ASP A 62 11.46 -5.99 -2.97
CA ASP A 62 12.46 -6.89 -3.57
C ASP A 62 12.07 -7.38 -4.97
N ASP A 63 10.78 -7.53 -5.24
CA ASP A 63 10.32 -8.20 -6.45
C ASP A 63 9.71 -7.30 -7.52
N TYR A 64 9.15 -6.14 -7.14
CA TYR A 64 8.35 -5.31 -8.05
C TYR A 64 9.09 -4.03 -8.47
N ILE A 65 8.70 -3.52 -9.64
CA ILE A 65 9.08 -2.20 -10.14
C ILE A 65 7.95 -1.22 -9.84
N PHE A 66 8.30 -0.04 -9.32
CA PHE A 66 7.36 1.02 -8.97
C PHE A 66 7.34 2.07 -10.08
N THR A 67 6.26 2.10 -10.86
CA THR A 67 6.06 3.08 -11.94
C THR A 67 5.15 4.21 -11.48
N TYR A 68 5.67 5.43 -11.48
CA TYR A 68 4.96 6.64 -11.07
C TYR A 68 4.44 7.38 -12.31
N TYR A 69 3.12 7.53 -12.40
CA TYR A 69 2.45 8.23 -13.50
C TYR A 69 2.06 9.64 -13.09
N TYR A 70 2.72 10.64 -13.67
CA TYR A 70 2.53 12.05 -13.36
C TYR A 70 1.78 12.82 -14.45
N PHE A 71 1.08 13.87 -14.05
CA PHE A 71 0.72 14.95 -14.95
C PHE A 71 1.83 16.02 -14.96
N LYS A 72 2.11 16.59 -16.13
CA LYS A 72 3.26 17.48 -16.43
C LYS A 72 3.42 18.69 -15.48
N ASN A 73 2.38 19.08 -14.74
CA ASN A 73 2.44 20.09 -13.67
C ASN A 73 2.37 19.39 -12.30
N LYS A 74 3.56 19.16 -11.73
CA LYS A 74 3.95 18.20 -10.69
C LYS A 74 3.21 18.14 -9.35
N ASN A 75 2.07 18.79 -9.10
CA ASN A 75 1.74 19.05 -7.70
C ASN A 75 0.67 18.23 -7.00
N ASN A 76 -0.20 17.41 -7.62
CA ASN A 76 -1.33 16.89 -6.79
C ASN A 76 -1.98 15.55 -7.12
N LEU A 77 -1.65 14.89 -8.24
CA LEU A 77 -2.27 13.61 -8.59
C LEU A 77 -1.26 12.76 -9.37
N TYR A 78 -0.94 11.60 -8.84
CA TYR A 78 -0.21 10.55 -9.54
C TYR A 78 -0.77 9.19 -9.15
N VAL A 79 -0.73 8.25 -10.09
CA VAL A 79 -0.99 6.83 -9.87
C VAL A 79 0.35 6.15 -9.71
N VAL A 80 0.45 5.17 -8.82
CA VAL A 80 1.62 4.30 -8.78
C VAL A 80 1.21 2.89 -9.13
N GLU A 81 1.95 2.28 -10.03
CA GLU A 81 1.80 0.88 -10.39
C GLU A 81 3.00 0.08 -9.89
N LEU A 82 2.73 -0.97 -9.14
CA LEU A 82 3.70 -1.98 -8.78
C LEU A 82 3.57 -3.10 -9.80
N SER A 83 4.60 -3.41 -10.58
CA SER A 83 4.54 -4.47 -11.59
C SER A 83 5.68 -5.49 -11.47
N LYS A 84 5.35 -6.76 -11.78
CA LYS A 84 6.27 -7.89 -11.87
C LYS A 84 5.81 -8.81 -13.01
N GLY A 85 6.51 -8.78 -14.14
CA GLY A 85 6.09 -9.54 -15.33
C GLY A 85 4.71 -9.09 -15.83
N SER A 86 3.73 -10.00 -15.83
CA SER A 86 2.34 -9.70 -16.21
C SER A 86 1.46 -9.25 -15.04
N GLU A 87 1.92 -9.39 -13.79
CA GLU A 87 1.18 -8.99 -12.61
C GLU A 87 1.41 -7.51 -12.33
N TYR A 88 0.33 -6.80 -11.99
CA TYR A 88 0.43 -5.41 -11.55
C TYR A 88 -0.65 -5.05 -10.55
N PHE A 89 -0.32 -4.10 -9.68
CA PHE A 89 -1.23 -3.48 -8.72
C PHE A 89 -1.14 -1.97 -8.85
N ARG A 90 -2.27 -1.29 -8.82
CA ARG A 90 -2.33 0.18 -8.87
C ARG A 90 -2.77 0.75 -7.53
N VAL A 91 -2.08 1.81 -7.13
CA VAL A 91 -2.27 2.51 -5.86
C VAL A 91 -2.52 3.99 -6.14
N LEU A 92 -3.45 4.58 -5.38
CA LEU A 92 -3.71 6.01 -5.34
C LEU A 92 -3.15 6.58 -4.02
N PRO A 93 -1.93 7.12 -4.03
CA PRO A 93 -1.20 7.42 -2.79
C PRO A 93 -1.89 8.52 -1.97
N ARG A 94 -2.49 9.50 -2.66
CA ARG A 94 -3.17 10.64 -2.02
C ARG A 94 -4.32 10.23 -1.08
N ILE A 95 -4.96 9.11 -1.36
CA ILE A 95 -6.11 8.61 -0.58
C ILE A 95 -5.84 7.23 0.02
N ASN A 96 -4.58 6.75 -0.04
CA ASN A 96 -4.18 5.42 0.43
C ASN A 96 -5.07 4.28 -0.10
N TYR A 97 -5.51 4.36 -1.37
CA TYR A 97 -6.42 3.38 -1.94
C TYR A 97 -5.71 2.36 -2.83
N CYS A 98 -6.11 1.10 -2.72
CA CYS A 98 -5.71 0.00 -3.60
C CYS A 98 -6.92 -0.90 -3.93
N LYS A 99 -7.01 -1.38 -5.17
CA LYS A 99 -8.09 -2.29 -5.60
C LYS A 99 -7.88 -3.75 -5.14
N CYS A 100 -6.73 -4.11 -4.55
CA CYS A 100 -6.47 -5.51 -4.19
C CYS A 100 -7.50 -6.07 -3.20
N ASP A 101 -7.76 -7.39 -3.29
CA ASP A 101 -8.75 -8.09 -2.45
C ASP A 101 -8.61 -7.81 -0.96
N PHE A 102 -7.37 -7.81 -0.46
CA PHE A 102 -7.10 -7.51 0.94
C PHE A 102 -7.64 -6.12 1.34
N PHE A 103 -7.37 -5.10 0.52
CA PHE A 103 -7.84 -3.74 0.82
C PHE A 103 -9.37 -3.67 0.79
N GLN A 104 -10.00 -4.29 -0.19
CA GLN A 104 -11.46 -4.28 -0.31
C GLN A 104 -12.13 -5.03 0.86
N CYS A 105 -11.62 -6.21 1.21
CA CYS A 105 -12.24 -7.08 2.22
C CYS A 105 -11.88 -6.69 3.66
N HIS A 106 -10.66 -6.24 3.92
CA HIS A 106 -10.15 -6.02 5.28
C HIS A 106 -10.05 -4.55 5.65
N VAL A 107 -9.69 -3.67 4.71
CA VAL A 107 -9.60 -2.22 4.98
C VAL A 107 -10.96 -1.55 4.81
N LEU A 108 -11.65 -1.80 3.69
CA LEU A 108 -12.99 -1.25 3.43
C LEU A 108 -14.12 -2.12 3.98
N GLN A 109 -13.80 -3.33 4.45
CA GLN A 109 -14.75 -4.27 5.04
C GLN A 109 -15.93 -4.62 4.11
N LEU A 110 -15.66 -4.67 2.81
CA LEU A 110 -16.64 -5.08 1.81
C LEU A 110 -16.81 -6.60 1.82
N PRO A 111 -18.01 -7.12 1.53
CA PRO A 111 -18.24 -8.56 1.51
C PRO A 111 -17.35 -9.29 0.49
N LYS A 112 -16.75 -10.40 0.92
CA LYS A 112 -15.97 -11.27 0.02
C LYS A 112 -16.83 -11.72 -1.16
N GLY A 113 -16.30 -11.59 -2.37
CA GLY A 113 -16.97 -12.05 -3.60
C GLY A 113 -17.98 -11.06 -4.21
N ILE A 114 -18.10 -9.84 -3.69
CA ILE A 114 -18.80 -8.75 -4.37
C ILE A 114 -17.76 -7.91 -5.12
N LEU A 115 -17.65 -8.14 -6.43
CA LEU A 115 -16.85 -7.38 -7.41
C LEU A 115 -15.36 -7.68 -7.21
N TYR A 116 -14.61 -8.26 -8.14
CA TYR A 116 -13.93 -7.57 -9.23
C TYR A 116 -13.30 -8.68 -10.10
N GLN A 117 -13.73 -8.84 -11.35
CA GLN A 117 -13.23 -9.91 -12.24
C GLN A 117 -11.81 -9.62 -12.78
N ASP A 118 -11.35 -8.38 -12.59
CA ASP A 118 -10.11 -7.83 -13.16
C ASP A 118 -8.93 -7.81 -12.20
N ILE A 119 -9.11 -8.26 -10.96
CA ILE A 119 -7.99 -8.43 -10.04
C ILE A 119 -7.28 -9.70 -10.51
N PRO A 120 -5.98 -9.64 -10.91
CA PRO A 120 -5.22 -10.85 -11.17
C PRO A 120 -5.41 -11.71 -9.95
N SER A 121 -5.95 -12.92 -10.14
CA SER A 121 -6.12 -13.89 -9.06
C SER A 121 -4.73 -14.17 -8.50
N GLY A 122 -4.31 -13.32 -7.56
CA GLY A 122 -3.13 -13.51 -6.77
C GLY A 122 -3.35 -14.83 -6.08
N GLN A 123 -2.40 -15.73 -6.31
CA GLN A 123 -2.22 -17.06 -5.73
C GLN A 123 -3.34 -17.52 -4.78
N VAL A 124 -3.98 -18.63 -5.12
CA VAL A 124 -4.82 -19.43 -4.21
C VAL A 124 -4.20 -19.42 -2.80
N GLY A 125 -4.87 -18.80 -1.81
CA GLY A 125 -4.37 -18.69 -0.42
C GLY A 125 -4.26 -17.27 0.17
N ILE A 126 -4.32 -16.19 -0.63
CA ILE A 126 -4.08 -14.81 -0.14
C ILE A 126 -5.08 -14.30 0.91
N LEU A 127 -6.21 -14.95 1.21
CA LEU A 127 -7.05 -14.56 2.37
C LEU A 127 -7.10 -15.62 3.46
N GLU A 128 -6.76 -16.86 3.14
CA GLU A 128 -6.83 -17.99 4.07
C GLU A 128 -5.57 -18.11 4.93
N ASP A 129 -4.42 -17.70 4.38
CA ASP A 129 -3.10 -17.78 5.03
C ASP A 129 -2.74 -16.57 5.92
N TRP A 130 -3.66 -15.61 6.11
CA TRP A 130 -3.41 -14.48 7.02
C TRP A 130 -3.85 -14.82 8.44
N SER A 131 -2.98 -14.52 9.39
CA SER A 131 -3.30 -14.43 10.83
C SER A 131 -4.45 -13.46 11.09
N GLU A 132 -5.25 -13.73 12.13
CA GLU A 132 -6.37 -12.85 12.51
C GLU A 132 -5.89 -11.44 12.85
N GLU A 133 -4.71 -11.32 13.48
CA GLU A 133 -4.09 -10.04 13.81
C GLU A 133 -3.76 -9.23 12.56
N SER A 134 -3.26 -9.88 11.51
CA SER A 134 -2.89 -9.19 10.26
C SER A 134 -4.09 -8.92 9.37
N ARG A 135 -5.26 -9.52 9.62
CA ARG A 135 -6.54 -9.25 8.91
C ARG A 135 -7.23 -7.98 9.39
N VAL A 136 -6.92 -7.49 10.59
CA VAL A 136 -7.48 -6.23 11.13
C VAL A 136 -6.49 -5.10 10.83
N SER A 137 -6.51 -4.61 9.59
CA SER A 137 -5.62 -3.54 9.17
C SER A 137 -6.38 -2.42 8.48
N PHE A 138 -5.83 -1.20 8.57
CA PHE A 138 -6.33 -0.01 7.89
C PHE A 138 -5.53 0.31 6.61
N THR A 139 -4.60 -0.58 6.22
CA THR A 139 -3.81 -0.50 5.00
C THR A 139 -3.62 -1.88 4.38
N CYS A 140 -3.10 -1.95 3.16
CA CYS A 140 -2.75 -3.23 2.52
C CYS A 140 -1.25 -3.27 2.19
N GLN A 141 -0.75 -4.46 1.85
CA GLN A 141 0.65 -4.66 1.52
C GLN A 141 1.15 -3.74 0.38
N HIS A 142 0.31 -3.43 -0.62
CA HIS A 142 0.71 -2.57 -1.75
C HIS A 142 0.85 -1.10 -1.35
N VAL A 143 -0.05 -0.61 -0.49
CA VAL A 143 0.01 0.75 0.03
C VAL A 143 1.20 0.88 0.98
N LEU A 144 1.40 -0.09 1.88
CA LEU A 144 2.54 -0.09 2.80
C LEU A 144 3.87 -0.24 2.04
N ALA A 145 3.96 -1.12 1.05
CA ALA A 145 5.12 -1.26 0.17
C ALA A 145 5.46 0.05 -0.53
N LEU A 146 4.45 0.76 -1.06
CA LEU A 146 4.69 2.08 -1.65
C LEU A 146 5.28 3.06 -0.65
N ARG A 147 4.74 3.12 0.57
CA ARG A 147 5.25 4.01 1.62
C ARG A 147 6.69 3.66 2.01
N LEU A 148 6.98 2.38 2.19
CA LEU A 148 8.32 1.88 2.49
C LEU A 148 9.30 2.19 1.35
N HIS A 149 8.88 2.01 0.10
CA HIS A 149 9.70 2.33 -1.07
C HIS A 149 10.04 3.83 -1.13
N GLN A 150 9.06 4.69 -0.89
CA GLN A 150 9.27 6.15 -0.82
C GLN A 150 10.16 6.55 0.36
N PHE A 151 10.11 5.82 1.47
CA PHE A 151 10.84 6.11 2.69
C PHE A 151 12.29 5.63 2.65
N LEU A 152 12.52 4.39 2.23
CA LEU A 152 13.83 3.73 2.32
C LEU A 152 14.72 3.99 1.11
N CYS A 153 14.13 3.98 -0.10
CA CYS A 153 14.90 3.87 -1.34
C CYS A 153 14.29 4.69 -2.49
N PRO A 154 14.21 6.03 -2.39
CA PRO A 154 13.75 6.85 -3.50
C PRO A 154 14.76 6.80 -4.68
N GLY A 155 14.61 5.82 -5.58
CA GLY A 155 15.34 5.78 -6.86
C GLY A 155 15.68 4.39 -7.42
N THR A 156 15.71 3.34 -6.61
CA THR A 156 15.98 1.97 -7.10
C THR A 156 14.67 1.27 -7.48
N LYS A 157 14.60 0.66 -8.67
CA LYS A 157 13.37 0.04 -9.21
C LYS A 157 12.20 1.02 -9.38
N THR A 158 12.52 2.30 -9.53
CA THR A 158 11.58 3.36 -9.86
C THR A 158 11.58 3.62 -11.36
N SER A 159 10.40 3.73 -11.95
CA SER A 159 10.20 4.30 -13.28
C SER A 159 9.27 5.51 -13.19
N GLU A 160 9.53 6.56 -13.95
CA GLU A 160 8.63 7.72 -14.05
C GLU A 160 8.04 7.81 -15.46
N GLN A 161 6.73 8.07 -15.54
CA GLN A 161 6.04 8.33 -16.81
C GLN A 161 5.19 9.59 -16.72
N TYR A 162 5.28 10.43 -17.74
CA TYR A 162 4.50 11.66 -17.84
C TYR A 162 3.33 11.45 -18.80
N LEU A 163 2.11 11.46 -18.26
CA LEU A 163 0.88 11.27 -19.01
C LEU A 163 0.17 12.61 -19.25
N LYS A 164 -0.67 12.65 -20.29
CA LYS A 164 -1.65 13.72 -20.46
C LYS A 164 -2.70 13.64 -19.34
N LYS A 165 -3.38 14.76 -19.11
CA LYS A 165 -4.39 14.87 -18.03
C LYS A 165 -5.50 13.84 -18.21
N GLU A 166 -5.93 13.62 -19.44
CA GLU A 166 -7.00 12.72 -19.82
C GLU A 166 -6.58 11.26 -19.61
N GLU A 167 -5.35 10.91 -19.99
CA GLU A 167 -4.77 9.58 -19.79
C GLU A 167 -4.67 9.25 -18.30
N LEU A 168 -4.14 10.18 -17.48
CA LEU A 168 -4.05 9.98 -16.04
C LEU A 168 -5.44 9.87 -15.38
N LYS A 169 -6.42 10.67 -15.83
CA LYS A 169 -7.81 10.55 -15.36
C LYS A 169 -8.43 9.21 -15.72
N ASN A 170 -8.16 8.69 -16.91
CA ASN A 170 -8.65 7.39 -17.33
C ASN A 170 -8.01 6.28 -16.48
N LEU A 171 -6.70 6.36 -16.27
CA LEU A 171 -5.97 5.43 -15.40
C LEU A 171 -6.53 5.42 -13.97
N GLN A 172 -6.83 6.59 -13.41
CA GLN A 172 -7.50 6.70 -12.10
C GLN A 172 -8.89 6.07 -12.10
N LYS A 173 -9.69 6.30 -13.15
CA LYS A 173 -11.02 5.70 -13.27
C LYS A 173 -10.95 4.18 -13.37
N GLU A 174 -9.98 3.64 -14.10
CA GLU A 174 -9.76 2.20 -14.22
C GLU A 174 -9.48 1.54 -12.88
N ILE A 175 -8.78 2.22 -11.96
CA ILE A 175 -8.54 1.70 -10.60
C ILE A 175 -9.84 1.47 -9.81
N PHE A 176 -10.88 2.25 -10.09
CA PHE A 176 -12.18 2.13 -9.44
C PHE A 176 -13.22 1.35 -10.26
N ARG A 177 -12.94 1.06 -11.54
CA ARG A 177 -13.87 0.34 -12.41
C ARG A 177 -13.75 -1.15 -12.14
N ASP A 178 -14.88 -1.84 -12.27
CA ASP A 178 -14.98 -3.30 -12.04
C ASP A 178 -14.25 -4.11 -13.09
#